data_AF-A0A953L4Q5-F1
#
_entry.id   AF-A0A953L4Q5-F1
#
_cell.length_a   1.000
_cell.length_b   1.000
_cell.length_c   1.000
_cell.angle_alpha   90.00
_cell.angle_beta   90.00
_cell.angle_gamma   90.00
#
_symmetry.space_group_name_H-M   'P 1'
#
loop_
_entity.id
_entity.type
_entity.pdbx_description
1 polymer ?
#
loop_
_entity_poly.entity_id
_entity_poly.type
_entity_poly.pdbx_seq_one_letter_code
_entity_poly.pdbx_strand_id
1 'polypeptide(L)'
;MFFYGDGDGKAAYRMFLNSIRSDKRFKIDESPKYWTVITSSNSENKLTIYCNKPLTEPEDELAQRKLKEYMDENDIIPTVIVHRGHSYFVPTTLEYITPDVKLVMLGSCGGYHNLSRILNTASDAHIISSKQTGTGVVNETILKELHSELMTKNELNWITMWSDLEKDFAKLRPVDREYFSDYVPPNKNLGAIFIKGLQAHYGYDVVRDRAFIL
;
A
#
# COMPACT_ATOMS: atom_id res chain seq x y z
N MET A 1 2.41 -2.62 6.53
CA MET A 1 2.51 -3.34 5.24
C MET A 1 2.16 -4.80 5.48
N PHE A 2 1.35 -5.38 4.60
CA PHE A 2 0.88 -6.75 4.70
C PHE A 2 1.58 -7.65 3.69
N PHE A 3 2.24 -8.69 4.18
CA PHE A 3 2.83 -9.77 3.41
C PHE A 3 2.19 -11.11 3.80
N TYR A 4 2.23 -12.08 2.90
CA TYR A 4 1.50 -13.35 3.04
C TYR A 4 2.44 -14.56 2.99
N GLY A 5 2.01 -15.65 3.62
CA GLY A 5 2.81 -16.83 3.92
C GLY A 5 3.13 -17.76 2.75
N ASP A 6 2.56 -17.47 1.58
CA ASP A 6 2.80 -18.17 0.33
C ASP A 6 4.19 -17.86 -0.26
N GLY A 7 4.54 -18.55 -1.34
CA GLY A 7 5.83 -18.39 -2.01
C GLY A 7 6.06 -16.95 -2.49
N ASP A 8 5.02 -16.34 -3.05
CA ASP A 8 5.07 -15.00 -3.63
C ASP A 8 5.15 -13.91 -2.55
N GLY A 9 4.38 -14.00 -1.46
CA GLY A 9 4.45 -13.08 -0.33
C GLY A 9 5.80 -13.15 0.40
N LYS A 10 6.36 -14.36 0.58
CA LYS A 10 7.73 -14.54 1.08
C LYS A 10 8.79 -13.96 0.12
N ALA A 11 8.60 -14.09 -1.18
CA ALA A 11 9.50 -13.48 -2.17
C ALA A 11 9.41 -11.96 -2.14
N ALA A 12 8.19 -11.40 -2.10
CA ALA A 12 7.95 -9.96 -2.01
C ALA A 12 8.57 -9.36 -0.74
N TYR A 13 8.44 -10.03 0.41
CA TYR A 13 9.06 -9.59 1.66
C TYR A 13 10.60 -9.57 1.59
N ARG A 14 11.21 -10.62 1.02
CA ARG A 14 12.67 -10.67 0.82
C ARG A 14 13.15 -9.56 -0.12
N MET A 15 12.46 -9.34 -1.23
CA MET A 15 12.77 -8.26 -2.16
C MET A 15 12.69 -6.90 -1.47
N PHE A 16 11.62 -6.66 -0.72
CA PHE A 16 11.42 -5.43 0.04
C PHE A 16 12.54 -5.20 1.06
N LEU A 17 12.83 -6.18 1.92
CA LEU A 17 13.90 -6.04 2.91
C LEU A 17 15.27 -5.83 2.27
N ASN A 18 15.57 -6.48 1.15
CA ASN A 18 16.83 -6.25 0.44
C ASN A 18 16.93 -4.82 -0.09
N SER A 19 15.82 -4.28 -0.62
CA SER A 19 15.73 -2.88 -1.04
C SER A 19 16.02 -1.94 0.13
N ILE A 20 15.40 -2.17 1.30
CA ILE A 20 15.61 -1.37 2.51
C ILE A 20 17.05 -1.49 3.05
N ARG A 21 17.63 -2.70 3.10
CA ARG A 21 19.02 -2.90 3.56
C ARG A 21 20.04 -2.19 2.69
N SER A 22 19.74 -1.97 1.41
CA SER A 22 20.62 -1.23 0.50
C SER A 22 20.55 0.29 0.68
N ASP A 23 19.49 0.79 1.34
CA ASP A 23 19.27 2.21 1.56
C ASP A 23 19.71 2.62 2.98
N LYS A 24 20.85 3.32 3.05
CA LYS A 24 21.48 3.76 4.30
C LYS A 24 20.62 4.75 5.10
N ARG A 25 19.52 5.25 4.54
CA ARG A 25 18.55 6.09 5.26
C ARG A 25 17.70 5.28 6.23
N PHE A 26 17.68 3.94 6.16
CA PHE A 26 16.84 3.12 7.04
C PHE A 26 17.62 2.34 8.09
N LYS A 27 16.96 2.14 9.23
CA LYS A 27 17.34 1.18 10.28
C LYS A 27 16.27 0.10 10.37
N ILE A 28 16.68 -1.15 10.50
CA ILE A 28 15.79 -2.32 10.55
C ILE A 28 15.93 -2.99 11.91
N ASP A 29 14.80 -3.22 12.57
CA ASP A 29 14.67 -4.06 13.75
C ASP A 29 13.82 -5.30 13.42
N GLU A 30 14.47 -6.45 13.45
CA GLU A 30 13.86 -7.76 13.21
C GLU A 30 13.73 -8.59 14.51
N SER A 31 14.01 -8.00 15.68
CA SER A 31 13.91 -8.66 16.98
C SER A 31 12.51 -9.13 17.36
N PRO A 32 11.39 -8.46 16.96
CA PRO A 32 10.07 -8.97 17.24
C PRO A 32 9.79 -10.28 16.49
N LYS A 33 9.07 -11.21 17.13
CA LYS A 33 8.78 -12.52 16.52
C LYS A 33 7.93 -12.43 15.25
N TYR A 34 6.94 -11.54 15.24
CA TYR A 34 5.86 -11.54 14.24
C TYR A 34 5.97 -10.41 13.21
N TRP A 35 6.81 -9.41 13.43
CA TRP A 35 6.95 -8.28 12.51
C TRP A 35 8.38 -7.77 12.47
N THR A 36 8.63 -6.90 11.51
CA THR A 36 9.84 -6.12 11.38
C THR A 36 9.47 -4.65 11.42
N VAL A 37 10.25 -3.86 12.15
CA VAL A 37 10.11 -2.41 12.25
C VAL A 37 11.24 -1.76 11.46
N ILE A 38 10.89 -0.86 10.56
CA ILE A 38 11.86 -0.11 9.76
C ILE A 38 11.63 1.37 10.07
N THR A 39 12.69 2.07 10.45
CA THR A 39 12.62 3.50 10.76
C THR A 39 13.56 4.26 9.86
N SER A 40 13.10 5.39 9.31
CA SER A 40 14.00 6.33 8.66
C SER A 40 14.96 6.94 9.67
N SER A 41 16.14 7.26 9.19
CA SER A 41 17.20 7.94 9.91
C SER A 41 17.75 9.04 9.00
N ASN A 42 18.09 10.18 9.60
CA ASN A 42 18.62 11.34 8.86
C ASN A 42 17.69 11.82 7.73
N SER A 43 16.38 11.87 7.98
CA SER A 43 15.35 12.38 7.07
C SER A 43 14.63 13.59 7.66
N GLU A 44 14.05 14.44 6.81
CA GLU A 44 13.26 15.61 7.25
C GLU A 44 12.00 15.16 8.00
N ASN A 45 11.33 14.16 7.44
CA ASN A 45 10.14 13.55 8.03
C ASN A 45 10.45 12.15 8.53
N LYS A 46 9.98 11.82 9.74
CA LYS A 46 10.14 10.49 10.34
C LYS A 46 9.16 9.51 9.70
N LEU A 47 9.68 8.48 9.05
CA LEU A 47 8.90 7.38 8.50
C LEU A 47 9.16 6.12 9.33
N THR A 48 8.10 5.52 9.87
CA THR A 48 8.14 4.21 10.51
C THR A 48 7.27 3.24 9.72
N ILE A 49 7.85 2.14 9.27
CA ILE A 49 7.18 1.08 8.53
C ILE A 49 7.14 -0.15 9.41
N TYR A 50 5.92 -0.65 9.64
CA TYR A 50 5.71 -1.94 10.26
C TYR A 50 5.29 -2.94 9.17
N CYS A 51 5.97 -4.09 9.10
CA CYS A 51 5.61 -5.18 8.22
C CYS A 51 5.49 -6.48 8.99
N ASN A 52 4.38 -7.20 8.84
CA ASN A 52 4.30 -8.55 9.38
C ASN A 52 5.30 -9.46 8.67
N LYS A 53 5.87 -10.42 9.41
CA LYS A 53 6.69 -11.47 8.81
C LYS A 53 5.75 -12.46 8.09
N PRO A 54 6.04 -12.85 6.83
CA PRO A 54 5.22 -13.81 6.07
C PRO A 54 5.52 -15.24 6.53
N LEU A 55 5.11 -15.57 7.75
CA LEU A 55 5.18 -16.94 8.28
C LEU A 55 4.34 -17.88 7.40
N THR A 56 4.64 -19.17 7.34
CA THR A 56 3.85 -20.09 6.51
C THR A 56 2.40 -20.12 6.95
N GLU A 57 1.47 -20.03 6.00
CA GLU A 57 0.02 -20.08 6.27
C GLU A 57 -0.33 -21.27 7.19
N PRO A 58 -1.20 -21.07 8.20
CA PRO A 58 -1.97 -19.85 8.51
C PRO A 58 -1.27 -18.88 9.50
N GLU A 59 0.03 -19.06 9.79
CA GLU A 59 0.72 -18.26 10.82
C GLU A 59 0.98 -16.80 10.41
N ASP A 60 0.95 -16.47 9.11
CA ASP A 60 1.03 -15.10 8.62
C ASP A 60 -0.14 -14.24 9.09
N GLU A 61 -1.36 -14.76 9.10
CA GLU A 61 -2.53 -14.05 9.65
C GLU A 61 -2.40 -13.84 11.17
N LEU A 62 -1.81 -14.81 11.89
CA LEU A 62 -1.46 -14.61 13.29
C LEU A 62 -0.43 -13.48 13.44
N ALA A 63 0.57 -13.40 12.56
CA ALA A 63 1.56 -12.34 12.57
C ALA A 63 0.92 -10.96 12.29
N GLN A 64 -0.03 -10.88 11.37
CA GLN A 64 -0.80 -9.65 11.07
C GLN A 64 -1.64 -9.20 12.28
N ARG A 65 -2.37 -10.12 12.92
CA ARG A 65 -3.13 -9.82 14.15
C ARG A 65 -2.24 -9.39 15.30
N LYS A 66 -1.13 -10.09 15.55
CA LYS A 66 -0.17 -9.72 16.60
C LYS A 66 0.46 -8.35 16.39
N LEU A 67 0.72 -7.98 15.14
CA LEU A 67 1.18 -6.63 14.82
C LEU A 67 0.09 -5.59 15.10
N LYS A 68 -1.17 -5.86 14.75
CA LYS A 68 -2.29 -4.96 15.04
C LYS A 68 -2.48 -4.79 16.55
N GLU A 69 -2.48 -5.88 17.33
CA GLU A 69 -2.56 -5.84 18.79
C GLU A 69 -1.46 -4.95 19.38
N TYR A 70 -0.21 -5.13 18.93
CA TYR A 70 0.90 -4.28 19.34
C TYR A 70 0.68 -2.80 18.99
N MET A 71 0.17 -2.50 17.79
CA MET A 71 -0.14 -1.13 17.37
C MET A 71 -1.21 -0.50 18.25
N ASP A 72 -2.31 -1.23 18.51
CA ASP A 72 -3.41 -0.77 19.35
C ASP A 72 -2.92 -0.51 20.80
N GLU A 73 -2.11 -1.42 21.37
CA GLU A 73 -1.54 -1.29 22.73
C GLU A 73 -0.57 -0.12 22.90
N ASN A 74 0.00 0.38 21.80
CA ASN A 74 1.01 1.46 21.81
C ASN A 74 0.49 2.75 21.16
N ASP A 75 -0.83 2.87 20.95
CA ASP A 75 -1.48 4.02 20.30
C ASP A 75 -0.85 4.38 18.93
N ILE A 76 -0.38 3.36 18.19
CA ILE A 76 0.20 3.53 16.87
C ILE A 76 -0.93 3.45 15.85
N ILE A 77 -1.27 4.58 15.24
CA ILE A 77 -2.32 4.67 14.22
C ILE A 77 -1.69 4.63 12.82
N PRO A 78 -1.89 3.56 12.03
CA PRO A 78 -1.34 3.48 10.68
C PRO A 78 -2.06 4.46 9.74
N THR A 79 -1.31 5.33 9.07
CA THR A 79 -1.84 6.25 8.06
C THR A 79 -1.64 5.75 6.62
N VAL A 80 -0.78 4.73 6.44
CA VAL A 80 -0.50 4.11 5.13
C VAL A 80 -0.65 2.60 5.22
N ILE A 81 -1.44 2.03 4.32
CA ILE A 81 -1.64 0.58 4.17
C ILE A 81 -1.09 0.15 2.81
N VAL A 82 -0.30 -0.92 2.81
CA VAL A 82 0.25 -1.51 1.58
C VAL A 82 -0.02 -3.00 1.59
N HIS A 83 -0.70 -3.48 0.55
CA HIS A 83 -0.95 -4.90 0.30
C HIS A 83 0.15 -5.47 -0.62
N ARG A 84 0.87 -6.50 -0.16
CA ARG A 84 1.94 -7.19 -0.89
C ARG A 84 1.70 -8.70 -0.93
N GLY A 85 0.60 -9.10 -1.59
CA GLY A 85 0.25 -10.49 -1.86
C GLY A 85 -0.62 -10.64 -3.10
N HIS A 86 -1.15 -11.85 -3.29
CA HIS A 86 -2.13 -12.12 -4.34
C HIS A 86 -3.49 -11.46 -4.06
N SER A 87 -4.27 -11.28 -5.12
CA SER A 87 -5.58 -10.62 -5.06
C SER A 87 -6.57 -11.30 -4.12
N TYR A 88 -6.48 -12.62 -3.94
CA TYR A 88 -7.37 -13.36 -3.03
C TYR A 88 -7.13 -13.05 -1.55
N PHE A 89 -5.99 -12.45 -1.19
CA PHE A 89 -5.69 -11.98 0.15
C PHE A 89 -6.13 -10.54 0.43
N VAL A 90 -6.49 -9.78 -0.62
CA VAL A 90 -6.95 -8.38 -0.48
C VAL A 90 -8.09 -8.26 0.53
N PRO A 91 -9.13 -9.12 0.54
CA PRO A 91 -10.18 -9.05 1.54
C PRO A 91 -9.68 -8.99 2.98
N THR A 92 -8.67 -9.78 3.33
CA THR A 92 -8.02 -9.79 4.65
C THR A 92 -7.30 -8.48 4.94
N THR A 93 -6.53 -7.91 3.98
CA THR A 93 -5.89 -6.59 4.19
C THR A 93 -6.93 -5.50 4.45
N LEU A 94 -8.05 -5.51 3.73
CA LEU A 94 -9.06 -4.46 3.83
C LEU A 94 -9.76 -4.41 5.20
N GLU A 95 -9.69 -5.47 6.00
CA GLU A 95 -10.19 -5.49 7.39
C GLU A 95 -9.37 -4.59 8.33
N TYR A 96 -8.14 -4.25 7.95
CA TYR A 96 -7.25 -3.39 8.74
C TYR A 96 -7.33 -1.91 8.35
N ILE A 97 -8.21 -1.54 7.42
CA ILE A 97 -8.41 -0.13 7.07
C ILE A 97 -9.25 0.53 8.17
N THR A 98 -8.77 1.69 8.63
CA THR A 98 -9.49 2.57 9.56
C THR A 98 -9.72 3.95 8.91
N PRO A 99 -10.59 4.80 9.45
CA PRO A 99 -10.79 6.17 8.95
C PRO A 99 -9.52 7.05 8.92
N ASP A 100 -8.52 6.71 9.74
CA ASP A 100 -7.25 7.43 9.81
C ASP A 100 -6.31 7.13 8.64
N VAL A 101 -6.58 6.06 7.87
CA VAL A 101 -5.77 5.70 6.71
C VAL A 101 -5.90 6.78 5.63
N LYS A 102 -4.77 7.37 5.24
CA LYS A 102 -4.68 8.42 4.22
C LYS A 102 -4.13 7.93 2.89
N LEU A 103 -3.46 6.79 2.85
CA LEU A 103 -2.94 6.18 1.63
C LEU A 103 -3.09 4.66 1.66
N VAL A 104 -3.63 4.10 0.59
CA VAL A 104 -3.69 2.65 0.35
C VAL A 104 -2.99 2.32 -0.96
N MET A 105 -2.09 1.35 -0.93
CA MET A 105 -1.49 0.76 -2.13
C MET A 105 -1.89 -0.71 -2.23
N LEU A 106 -2.65 -1.04 -3.28
CA LEU A 106 -3.01 -2.41 -3.63
C LEU A 106 -2.13 -2.91 -4.77
N GLY A 107 -1.03 -3.59 -4.41
CA GLY A 107 -0.04 -4.10 -5.35
C GLY A 107 -0.35 -5.46 -5.99
N SER A 108 -1.52 -6.03 -5.69
CA SER A 108 -2.01 -7.28 -6.30
C SER A 108 -2.63 -7.02 -7.67
N CYS A 109 -2.95 -8.08 -8.42
CA CYS A 109 -3.78 -7.99 -9.62
C CYS A 109 -5.18 -7.44 -9.30
N GLY A 110 -5.74 -6.62 -10.20
CA GLY A 110 -7.10 -6.09 -10.09
C GLY A 110 -7.39 -5.25 -8.85
N GLY A 111 -6.37 -4.63 -8.23
CA GLY A 111 -6.53 -3.83 -7.02
C GLY A 111 -7.60 -2.73 -7.16
N TYR A 112 -7.75 -2.19 -8.37
CA TYR A 112 -8.72 -1.15 -8.73
C TYR A 112 -10.19 -1.55 -8.45
N HIS A 113 -10.53 -2.83 -8.35
CA HIS A 113 -11.92 -3.23 -8.04
C HIS A 113 -12.33 -2.95 -6.59
N ASN A 114 -11.40 -2.57 -5.71
CA ASN A 114 -11.64 -2.38 -4.28
C ASN A 114 -11.80 -0.91 -3.85
N LEU A 115 -11.88 0.04 -4.80
CA LEU A 115 -11.95 1.47 -4.46
C LEU A 115 -13.11 1.81 -3.55
N SER A 116 -14.32 1.34 -3.86
CA SER A 116 -15.51 1.61 -3.04
C SER A 116 -15.34 1.06 -1.63
N ARG A 117 -14.87 -0.19 -1.49
CA ARG A 117 -14.65 -0.82 -0.19
C ARG A 117 -13.63 -0.05 0.66
N ILE A 118 -12.57 0.48 0.06
CA ILE A 118 -11.60 1.35 0.76
C ILE A 118 -12.28 2.66 1.19
N LEU A 119 -12.92 3.35 0.24
CA LEU A 119 -13.47 4.69 0.44
C LEU A 119 -14.72 4.72 1.35
N ASN A 120 -15.37 3.59 1.57
CA ASN A 120 -16.45 3.50 2.55
C ASN A 120 -15.93 3.51 3.99
N THR A 121 -14.69 3.06 4.24
CA THR A 121 -14.06 3.10 5.57
C THR A 121 -13.14 4.31 5.73
N ALA A 122 -12.37 4.63 4.70
CA ALA A 122 -11.41 5.73 4.67
C ALA A 122 -11.71 6.65 3.48
N SER A 123 -12.75 7.49 3.62
CA SER A 123 -13.26 8.37 2.56
C SER A 123 -12.21 9.32 1.98
N ASP A 124 -11.23 9.70 2.79
CA ASP A 124 -10.17 10.62 2.37
C ASP A 124 -8.96 9.91 1.77
N ALA A 125 -8.90 8.57 1.80
CA ALA A 125 -7.72 7.83 1.37
C ALA A 125 -7.35 8.09 -0.10
N HIS A 126 -6.07 8.32 -0.35
CA HIS A 126 -5.47 8.24 -1.67
C HIS A 126 -5.22 6.77 -2.01
N ILE A 127 -5.43 6.36 -3.26
CA ILE A 127 -5.33 4.95 -3.64
C ILE A 127 -4.43 4.77 -4.87
N ILE A 128 -3.36 4.00 -4.69
CA ILE A 128 -2.56 3.43 -5.77
C ILE A 128 -3.02 1.99 -6.00
N SER A 129 -3.37 1.63 -7.23
CA SER A 129 -3.86 0.27 -7.52
C SER A 129 -3.58 -0.13 -8.95
N SER A 130 -3.40 -1.43 -9.20
CA SER A 130 -3.36 -1.99 -10.56
C SER A 130 -4.76 -2.18 -11.12
N LYS A 131 -4.94 -1.97 -12.43
CA LYS A 131 -6.17 -2.32 -13.16
C LYS A 131 -6.28 -3.82 -13.40
N GLN A 132 -5.20 -4.43 -13.88
CA GLN A 132 -5.15 -5.83 -14.26
C GLN A 132 -4.00 -6.53 -13.55
N THR A 133 -2.75 -6.22 -13.92
CA THR A 133 -1.58 -6.95 -13.44
C THR A 133 -0.85 -6.19 -12.35
N GLY A 134 -0.68 -6.83 -11.19
CA GLY A 134 0.22 -6.37 -10.13
C GLY A 134 1.52 -7.16 -10.17
N THR A 135 2.68 -6.50 -10.08
CA THR A 135 3.98 -7.20 -10.08
C THR A 135 4.91 -6.72 -8.98
N GLY A 136 5.75 -7.61 -8.48
CA GLY A 136 6.74 -7.30 -7.45
C GLY A 136 7.67 -6.16 -7.86
N VAL A 137 8.17 -6.17 -9.10
CA VAL A 137 9.09 -5.13 -9.61
C VAL A 137 8.42 -3.76 -9.62
N VAL A 138 7.21 -3.65 -10.17
CA VAL A 138 6.50 -2.37 -10.21
C VAL A 138 6.18 -1.88 -8.79
N ASN A 139 5.72 -2.78 -7.92
CA ASN A 139 5.44 -2.46 -6.52
C ASN A 139 6.66 -1.92 -5.78
N GLU A 140 7.82 -2.57 -5.92
CA GLU A 140 9.06 -2.15 -5.27
C GLU A 140 9.53 -0.77 -5.76
N THR A 141 9.46 -0.51 -7.08
CA THR A 141 9.86 0.79 -7.63
C THR A 141 8.95 1.91 -7.14
N ILE A 142 7.62 1.70 -7.13
CA ILE A 142 6.67 2.67 -6.58
C ILE A 142 6.92 2.91 -5.09
N LEU A 143 7.13 1.86 -4.30
CA LEU A 143 7.36 1.99 -2.87
C LEU A 143 8.68 2.71 -2.55
N LYS A 144 9.73 2.46 -3.32
CA LYS A 144 11.02 3.14 -3.16
C LYS A 144 10.86 4.65 -3.35
N GLU A 145 10.15 5.06 -4.40
CA GLU A 145 9.89 6.47 -4.67
C GLU A 145 8.98 7.06 -3.58
N LEU A 146 7.88 6.37 -3.23
CA LEU A 146 6.94 6.80 -2.19
C LEU A 146 7.65 7.04 -0.86
N HIS A 147 8.51 6.11 -0.43
CA HIS A 147 9.27 6.27 0.81
C HIS A 147 10.23 7.46 0.73
N SER A 148 10.88 7.67 -0.41
CA SER A 148 11.76 8.83 -0.61
C SER A 148 10.99 10.14 -0.48
N GLU A 149 9.83 10.26 -1.14
CA GLU A 149 8.95 11.41 -1.05
C GLU A 149 8.46 11.64 0.38
N LEU A 150 7.97 10.59 1.06
CA LEU A 150 7.49 10.66 2.45
C LEU A 150 8.59 11.09 3.44
N MET A 151 9.85 10.77 3.16
CA MET A 151 10.98 11.14 4.03
C MET A 151 11.50 12.56 3.78
N THR A 152 11.29 13.12 2.58
CA THR A 152 11.98 14.34 2.11
C THR A 152 11.04 15.48 1.79
N LYS A 153 9.73 15.24 1.71
CA LYS A 153 8.75 16.28 1.40
C LYS A 153 7.65 16.31 2.45
N ASN A 154 7.17 17.51 2.73
CA ASN A 154 6.03 17.73 3.62
C ASN A 154 4.69 17.37 2.98
N GLU A 155 4.65 17.29 1.64
CA GLU A 155 3.45 16.96 0.88
C GLU A 155 3.79 16.07 -0.32
N LEU A 156 2.97 15.06 -0.57
CA LEU A 156 3.10 14.17 -1.72
C LEU A 156 2.54 14.84 -2.98
N ASN A 157 3.41 15.12 -3.95
CA ASN A 157 2.98 15.58 -5.26
C ASN A 157 2.88 14.38 -6.23
N TRP A 158 1.66 13.86 -6.41
CA TRP A 158 1.41 12.72 -7.28
C TRP A 158 1.82 12.94 -8.74
N ILE A 159 1.72 14.16 -9.25
CA ILE A 159 2.07 14.46 -10.65
C ILE A 159 3.58 14.30 -10.83
N THR A 160 4.36 14.93 -9.96
CA THR A 160 5.83 14.86 -10.01
C THR A 160 6.32 13.44 -9.74
N MET A 161 5.84 12.82 -8.66
CA MET A 161 6.20 11.45 -8.29
C MET A 161 5.94 10.46 -9.43
N TRP A 162 4.78 10.55 -10.10
CA TRP A 162 4.47 9.65 -11.22
C TRP A 162 5.31 9.95 -12.46
N SER A 163 5.63 11.22 -12.72
CA SER A 163 6.54 11.59 -13.81
C SER A 163 7.96 11.05 -13.58
N ASP A 164 8.44 11.04 -12.35
CA ASP A 164 9.75 10.48 -12.01
C ASP A 164 9.74 8.95 -12.11
N LEU A 165 8.66 8.29 -11.68
CA LEU A 165 8.44 6.86 -11.93
C LEU A 165 8.44 6.53 -13.43
N GLU A 166 7.75 7.31 -14.27
CA GLU A 166 7.74 7.12 -15.73
C GLU A 166 9.17 7.15 -16.31
N LYS A 167 10.05 8.05 -15.82
CA LYS A 167 11.47 8.10 -16.22
C LYS A 167 12.26 6.89 -15.73
N ASP A 168 11.96 6.38 -14.55
CA ASP A 168 12.63 5.20 -14.01
C ASP A 168 12.22 3.92 -14.72
N PHE A 169 10.93 3.72 -15.01
CA PHE A 169 10.45 2.59 -15.80
C PHE A 169 10.94 2.63 -17.25
N ALA A 170 11.23 3.81 -17.81
CA ALA A 170 11.86 3.93 -19.12
C ALA A 170 13.28 3.32 -19.18
N LYS A 171 13.93 3.14 -18.03
CA LYS A 171 15.27 2.51 -17.90
C LYS A 171 15.20 1.01 -17.61
N LEU A 172 14.02 0.50 -17.25
CA LEU A 172 13.79 -0.92 -16.94
C LEU A 172 13.42 -1.71 -18.21
N ARG A 173 13.16 -3.00 -18.04
CA ARG A 173 12.78 -3.86 -19.17
C ARG A 173 11.44 -3.39 -19.74
N PRO A 174 11.22 -3.50 -21.06
CA PRO A 174 9.95 -3.09 -21.70
C PRO A 174 8.70 -3.67 -21.01
N VAL A 175 8.78 -4.92 -20.57
CA VAL A 175 7.68 -5.60 -19.85
C VAL A 175 7.34 -4.94 -18.50
N ASP A 176 8.34 -4.43 -17.76
CA ASP A 176 8.09 -3.77 -16.48
C ASP A 176 7.41 -2.41 -16.69
N ARG A 177 7.73 -1.72 -17.79
CA ARG A 177 7.08 -0.48 -18.22
C ARG A 177 5.62 -0.73 -18.63
N GLU A 178 5.36 -1.81 -19.34
CA GLU A 178 4.01 -2.23 -19.70
C GLU A 178 3.17 -2.51 -18.44
N TYR A 179 3.68 -3.31 -17.51
CA TYR A 179 2.99 -3.56 -16.24
C TYR A 179 2.83 -2.31 -15.38
N PHE A 180 3.76 -1.35 -15.42
CA PHE A 180 3.58 -0.08 -14.72
C PHE A 180 2.39 0.72 -15.29
N SER A 181 2.09 0.61 -16.58
CA SER A 181 0.95 1.30 -17.19
C SER A 181 -0.42 0.81 -16.67
N ASP A 182 -0.46 -0.37 -16.06
CA ASP A 182 -1.64 -0.88 -15.35
C ASP A 182 -1.88 -0.18 -14.00
N TYR A 183 -0.86 0.48 -13.43
CA TYR A 183 -0.99 1.15 -12.14
C TYR A 183 -1.60 2.53 -12.30
N VAL A 184 -2.61 2.81 -11.48
CA VAL A 184 -3.33 4.08 -11.44
C VAL A 184 -2.88 4.87 -10.22
N PRO A 185 -2.28 6.06 -10.40
CA PRO A 185 -1.97 6.95 -9.29
C PRO A 185 -3.22 7.68 -8.79
N PRO A 186 -3.19 8.22 -7.55
CA PRO A 186 -4.33 8.89 -6.94
C PRO A 186 -4.92 10.02 -7.79
N ASN A 187 -4.07 10.87 -8.39
CA ASN A 187 -4.50 12.00 -9.22
C ASN A 187 -5.08 11.60 -10.59
N LYS A 188 -4.87 10.36 -11.06
CA LYS A 188 -5.50 9.82 -12.28
C LYS A 188 -6.58 8.78 -11.98
N ASN A 189 -6.93 8.58 -10.71
CA ASN A 189 -7.92 7.60 -10.29
C ASN A 189 -9.34 8.18 -10.36
N LEU A 190 -9.88 8.30 -11.58
CA LEU A 190 -11.20 8.88 -11.81
C LEU A 190 -12.33 8.17 -11.05
N GLY A 191 -12.24 6.86 -10.85
CA GLY A 191 -13.21 6.09 -10.07
C GLY A 191 -13.22 6.51 -8.61
N ALA A 192 -12.05 6.66 -7.99
CA ALA A 192 -11.95 7.15 -6.61
C ALA A 192 -12.43 8.60 -6.49
N ILE A 193 -12.04 9.47 -7.43
CA ILE A 193 -12.49 10.87 -7.48
C ILE A 193 -14.02 10.95 -7.59
N PHE A 194 -14.61 10.13 -8.45
CA PHE A 194 -16.06 10.06 -8.64
C PHE A 194 -16.79 9.59 -7.37
N ILE A 195 -16.33 8.50 -6.74
CA ILE A 195 -16.91 7.98 -5.49
C ILE A 195 -16.86 9.05 -4.39
N LYS A 196 -15.71 9.69 -4.20
CA LYS A 196 -15.55 10.77 -3.20
C LYS A 196 -16.48 11.95 -3.48
N GLY A 197 -16.63 12.33 -4.76
CA GLY A 197 -17.55 13.38 -5.17
C GLY A 197 -19.01 13.05 -4.85
N LEU A 198 -19.44 11.81 -5.09
CA LEU A 198 -20.78 11.35 -4.73
C LEU A 198 -20.99 11.33 -3.21
N GLN A 199 -20.03 10.81 -2.45
CA GLN A 199 -20.07 10.79 -0.98
C GLN A 199 -20.18 12.21 -0.41
N ALA A 200 -19.36 13.15 -0.92
CA ALA A 200 -19.35 14.54 -0.47
C ALA A 200 -20.64 15.29 -0.82
N HIS A 201 -21.23 15.04 -1.99
CA HIS A 201 -22.41 15.78 -2.44
C HIS A 201 -23.74 15.21 -1.91
N TYR A 202 -23.84 13.87 -1.80
CA TYR A 202 -25.10 13.20 -1.47
C TYR A 202 -25.11 12.52 -0.10
N GLY A 203 -23.99 12.49 0.64
CA GLY A 203 -23.85 11.67 1.85
C GLY A 203 -23.99 10.16 1.57
N TYR A 204 -23.76 9.77 0.31
CA TYR A 204 -24.07 8.45 -0.22
C TYR A 204 -23.09 7.39 0.29
N ASP A 205 -23.60 6.40 1.01
CA ASP A 205 -22.83 5.20 1.38
C ASP A 205 -23.07 4.12 0.31
N VAL A 206 -22.05 3.85 -0.51
CA VAL A 206 -22.10 2.97 -1.69
C VAL A 206 -22.54 1.54 -1.32
N VAL A 207 -22.45 1.12 -0.05
CA VAL A 207 -22.95 -0.20 0.40
C VAL A 207 -24.42 -0.16 0.82
N ARG A 208 -24.88 0.92 1.44
CA ARG A 208 -26.29 1.04 1.89
C ARG A 208 -27.23 1.29 0.73
N ASP A 209 -26.79 2.07 -0.25
CA ASP A 209 -27.64 2.50 -1.36
C ASP A 209 -27.47 1.61 -2.60
N ARG A 210 -27.62 0.29 -2.44
CA ARG A 210 -27.75 -0.64 -3.58
C ARG A 210 -29.04 -0.43 -4.41
N ALA A 211 -29.84 0.57 -4.09
CA ALA A 211 -31.15 0.79 -4.68
C ALA A 211 -31.13 1.60 -5.99
N PHE A 212 -30.01 2.21 -6.40
CA PHE A 212 -30.00 3.18 -7.51
C PHE A 212 -28.89 3.01 -8.55
N ILE A 213 -28.53 1.76 -8.89
CA ILE A 213 -27.74 1.51 -10.10
C ILE A 213 -28.54 0.55 -10.99
N LEU A 214 -29.28 1.14 -11.93
CA LEU A 214 -29.83 0.48 -13.13
C LEU A 214 -28.74 0.34 -14.19
#